data_AF-A0A7J7KJV7-F1
#
_entry.id   AF-A0A7J7KJV7-F1
#
_cell.length_a   1.000
_cell.length_b   1.000
_cell.length_c   1.000
_cell.angle_alpha   90.00
_cell.angle_beta   90.00
_cell.angle_gamma   90.00
#
_symmetry.space_group_name_H-M   'P 1'
#
loop_
_entity.id
_entity.type
_entity.pdbx_description
1 polymer ?
#
loop_
_entity_poly.entity_id
_entity_poly.type
_entity_poly.pdbx_seq_one_letter_code
_entity_poly.pdbx_strand_id
1 'polypeptide(L)'
;MLKKYKEKFKTSLLGQAEDFKKQVHSLVDNFKKDGPFSASLACPEALEKVATFKDQVTSLKDQEAQIRRGLGIFKIEQPPNKDIATLDKDLDYIEQIWQLTLEWEGNWDSWKVGKFVELQTSAMENASVTAYKKLAKLARELKDKNWEIVEVSKGRVDTFKRTMPLITDLKNKAMRDRHWNQIKNEMQKQFEETSEDFTLERIINFGFDQYAEYINEVSSAATKELAIENSLKAISDAWEIIELDHREVFQALEDHQVQLSTMKASRFVKAFEVEVDKWERTLSHILEVVEMLLTVQRQWMYLENIFLGEDIRKQLPKEVG
;
A
#
# COMPACT_ATOMS: atom_id res chain seq x y z
N MET A 1 18.20 72.38 21.08
CA MET A 1 18.97 71.11 20.92
C MET A 1 18.10 69.91 20.52
N LEU A 2 16.99 69.62 21.21
CA LEU A 2 16.10 68.48 20.93
C LEU A 2 15.58 68.36 19.47
N LYS A 3 15.20 69.47 18.81
CA LYS A 3 14.77 69.44 17.40
C LYS A 3 15.85 68.92 16.45
N LYS A 4 17.12 69.32 16.67
CA LYS A 4 18.26 68.92 15.84
C LYS A 4 18.59 67.43 15.99
N TYR A 5 18.44 66.88 17.21
CA TYR A 5 18.60 65.45 17.46
C TYR A 5 17.46 64.61 16.87
N LYS A 6 16.21 65.10 16.94
CA LYS A 6 15.06 64.45 16.31
C LYS A 6 15.20 64.34 14.79
N GLU A 7 15.61 65.42 14.12
CA GLU A 7 15.85 65.39 12.67
C GLU A 7 17.00 64.45 12.29
N LYS A 8 18.13 64.50 13.00
CA LYS A 8 19.24 63.54 12.76
C LYS A 8 18.80 62.09 12.91
N PHE A 9 18.03 61.76 13.94
CA PHE A 9 17.54 60.40 14.16
C PHE A 9 16.55 59.96 13.07
N LYS A 10 15.66 60.86 12.64
CA LYS A 10 14.76 60.62 11.50
C LYS A 10 15.53 60.35 10.20
N THR A 11 16.53 61.16 9.87
CA THR A 11 17.38 60.95 8.68
C THR A 11 18.13 59.63 8.76
N SER A 12 18.65 59.26 9.94
CA SER A 12 19.31 57.97 10.18
C SER A 12 18.35 56.79 9.93
N LEU A 13 17.12 56.85 10.42
CA LEU A 13 16.12 55.80 10.21
C LEU A 13 15.74 55.65 8.72
N LEU A 14 15.63 56.77 7.99
CA LEU A 14 15.38 56.73 6.55
C LEU A 14 16.56 56.10 5.78
N GLY A 15 17.80 56.36 6.20
CA GLY A 15 18.98 55.68 5.66
C GLY A 15 18.95 54.18 5.92
N GLN A 16 18.65 53.76 7.15
CA GLN A 16 18.50 52.34 7.52
C GLN A 16 17.39 51.66 6.72
N ALA A 17 16.28 52.33 6.45
CA ALA A 17 15.19 51.80 5.64
C ALA A 17 15.61 51.55 4.17
N GLU A 18 16.50 52.38 3.63
CA GLU A 18 17.01 52.22 2.27
C GLU A 18 18.09 51.12 2.19
N ASP A 19 18.97 51.05 3.17
CA ASP A 19 19.96 49.97 3.27
C ASP A 19 19.29 48.61 3.49
N PHE A 20 18.23 48.57 4.30
CA PHE A 20 17.38 47.39 4.47
C PHE A 20 16.82 46.89 3.14
N LYS A 21 16.27 47.77 2.28
CA LYS A 21 15.77 47.34 0.96
C LYS A 21 16.87 46.72 0.10
N LYS A 22 18.09 47.27 0.12
CA LYS A 22 19.24 46.72 -0.61
C LYS A 22 19.63 45.34 -0.08
N GLN A 23 19.64 45.16 1.24
CA GLN A 23 19.92 43.86 1.86
C GLN A 23 18.86 42.82 1.47
N VAL A 24 17.57 43.19 1.49
CA VAL A 24 16.48 42.32 1.03
C VAL A 24 16.65 41.92 -0.42
N HIS A 25 16.92 42.90 -1.30
CA HIS A 25 17.12 42.62 -2.72
C HIS A 25 18.30 41.67 -2.95
N SER A 26 19.43 41.94 -2.29
CA SER A 26 20.61 41.07 -2.35
C SER A 26 20.31 39.65 -1.86
N LEU A 27 19.56 39.51 -0.77
CA LEU A 27 19.21 38.20 -0.23
C LEU A 27 18.30 37.42 -1.18
N VAL A 28 17.30 38.08 -1.77
CA VAL A 28 16.39 37.49 -2.75
C VAL A 28 17.15 37.02 -4.00
N ASP A 29 18.09 37.83 -4.49
CA ASP A 29 18.90 37.47 -5.66
C ASP A 29 19.86 36.31 -5.34
N ASN A 30 20.49 36.32 -4.17
CA ASN A 30 21.31 35.20 -3.69
C ASN A 30 20.47 33.92 -3.58
N PHE A 31 19.26 33.99 -3.05
CA PHE A 31 18.37 32.83 -2.96
C PHE A 31 17.98 32.29 -4.35
N LYS A 32 17.71 33.16 -5.33
CA LYS A 32 17.39 32.73 -6.70
C LYS A 32 18.56 32.04 -7.39
N LYS A 33 19.80 32.47 -7.11
CA LYS A 33 21.00 31.98 -7.79
C LYS A 33 21.59 30.75 -7.11
N ASP A 34 21.74 30.79 -5.80
CA ASP A 34 22.46 29.79 -4.99
C ASP A 34 21.53 29.02 -4.03
N GLY A 35 20.21 29.14 -4.24
CA GLY A 35 19.21 28.39 -3.48
C GLY A 35 19.26 26.88 -3.75
N PRO A 36 18.82 26.04 -2.80
CA PRO A 36 18.93 24.59 -2.90
C PRO A 36 17.82 24.00 -3.77
N PHE A 37 17.80 24.36 -5.06
CA PHE A 37 16.76 23.91 -6.00
C PHE A 37 17.15 22.70 -6.83
N SER A 38 18.45 22.36 -6.88
CA SER A 38 18.93 21.22 -7.67
C SER A 38 18.84 19.93 -6.90
N ALA A 39 18.46 18.86 -7.60
CA ALA A 39 18.42 17.51 -7.06
C ALA A 39 19.81 16.86 -6.88
N SER A 40 20.87 17.54 -7.32
CA SER A 40 22.26 17.09 -7.13
C SER A 40 22.79 17.34 -5.71
N LEU A 41 22.14 18.20 -4.93
CA LEU A 41 22.50 18.48 -3.53
C LEU A 41 22.07 17.33 -2.63
N ALA A 42 22.90 17.02 -1.63
CA ALA A 42 22.51 16.08 -0.58
C ALA A 42 21.50 16.72 0.38
N CYS A 43 20.51 15.95 0.85
CA CYS A 43 19.46 16.44 1.75
C CYS A 43 19.99 17.21 2.97
N PRO A 44 21.03 16.74 3.71
CA PRO A 44 21.57 17.49 4.84
C PRO A 44 22.15 18.86 4.45
N GLU A 45 22.92 18.92 3.36
CA GLU A 45 23.51 20.17 2.86
C GLU A 45 22.43 21.16 2.42
N ALA A 46 21.40 20.66 1.73
CA ALA A 46 20.28 21.49 1.28
C ALA A 46 19.50 22.09 2.46
N LEU A 47 19.21 21.28 3.49
CA LEU A 47 18.51 21.75 4.69
C LEU A 47 19.35 22.75 5.49
N GLU A 48 20.66 22.59 5.56
CA GLU A 48 21.56 23.56 6.18
C GLU A 48 21.57 24.90 5.43
N LYS A 49 21.57 24.87 4.09
CA LYS A 49 21.42 26.09 3.28
C LYS A 49 20.08 26.77 3.53
N VAL A 50 18.98 26.01 3.59
CA VAL A 50 17.66 26.56 3.92
C VAL A 50 17.66 27.22 5.30
N ALA A 51 18.23 26.56 6.31
CA ALA A 51 18.34 27.12 7.66
C ALA A 51 19.12 28.45 7.69
N THR A 52 20.24 28.50 6.96
CA THR A 52 21.05 29.73 6.83
C THR A 52 20.24 30.88 6.23
N PHE A 53 19.48 30.63 5.16
CA PHE A 53 18.60 31.65 4.56
C PHE A 53 17.47 32.06 5.52
N LYS A 54 16.89 31.13 6.28
CA LYS A 54 15.85 31.41 7.28
C LYS A 54 16.36 32.29 8.42
N ASP A 55 17.59 32.08 8.89
CA ASP A 55 18.23 32.92 9.89
C ASP A 55 18.44 34.36 9.36
N GLN A 56 18.89 34.49 8.11
CA GLN A 56 19.05 35.78 7.44
C GLN A 56 17.70 36.51 7.28
N VAL A 57 16.64 35.81 6.87
CA VAL A 57 15.28 36.35 6.78
C VAL A 57 14.77 36.78 8.15
N THR A 58 15.01 36.00 9.20
CA THR A 58 14.59 36.32 10.58
C THR A 58 15.29 37.60 11.06
N SER A 59 16.61 37.70 10.86
CA SER A 59 17.36 38.93 11.17
C SER A 59 16.80 40.15 10.42
N LEU A 60 16.47 40.02 9.14
CA LEU A 60 15.88 41.12 8.37
C LEU A 60 14.47 41.50 8.83
N LYS A 61 13.63 40.53 9.21
CA LYS A 61 12.30 40.80 9.80
C LYS A 61 12.40 41.55 11.12
N ASP A 62 13.38 41.20 11.95
CA ASP A 62 13.64 41.91 13.22
C ASP A 62 14.12 43.34 12.97
N GLN A 63 15.04 43.54 12.01
CA GLN A 63 15.46 44.86 11.57
C GLN A 63 14.29 45.69 11.02
N GLU A 64 13.44 45.09 10.20
CA GLU A 64 12.22 45.73 9.69
C GLU A 64 11.30 46.19 10.83
N ALA A 65 11.06 45.32 11.82
CA ALA A 65 10.22 45.64 12.96
C ALA A 65 10.80 46.82 13.77
N GLN A 66 12.12 46.88 13.94
CA GLN A 66 12.80 47.99 14.60
C GLN A 66 12.66 49.30 13.81
N ILE A 67 12.91 49.28 12.50
CA ILE A 67 12.79 50.46 11.62
C ILE A 67 11.34 50.97 11.61
N ARG A 68 10.36 50.09 11.46
CA ARG A 68 8.93 50.44 11.47
C ARG A 68 8.49 51.05 12.79
N ARG A 69 8.91 50.49 13.93
CA ARG A 69 8.66 51.09 15.25
C ARG A 69 9.30 52.49 15.35
N GLY A 70 10.55 52.64 14.90
CA GLY A 70 11.27 53.91 14.91
C GLY A 70 10.61 54.99 14.06
N LEU A 71 10.23 54.67 12.82
CA LEU A 71 9.53 55.59 11.90
C LEU A 71 8.12 55.91 12.38
N GLY A 72 7.44 54.97 13.04
CA GLY A 72 6.13 55.18 13.66
C GLY A 72 6.14 56.29 14.72
N ILE A 73 7.23 56.48 15.46
CA ILE A 73 7.40 57.62 16.40
C ILE A 73 7.30 58.97 15.68
N PHE A 74 7.69 59.02 14.40
CA PHE A 74 7.62 60.20 13.54
C PHE A 74 6.33 60.28 12.72
N LYS A 75 5.36 59.38 12.97
CA LYS A 75 4.15 59.22 12.16
C LYS A 75 4.45 58.95 10.68
N ILE A 76 5.59 58.32 10.40
CA ILE A 76 5.92 57.81 9.07
C ILE A 76 5.50 56.36 9.05
N GLU A 77 4.49 56.05 8.24
CA GLU A 77 4.07 54.69 8.00
C GLU A 77 4.98 54.03 6.96
N GLN A 78 5.53 52.87 7.31
CA GLN A 78 6.26 52.01 6.38
C GLN A 78 5.53 50.67 6.30
N PRO A 79 5.03 50.29 5.11
CA PRO A 79 4.37 49.00 4.93
C PRO A 79 5.37 47.85 5.06
N PRO A 80 4.91 46.65 5.47
CA PRO A 80 5.75 45.45 5.45
C PRO A 80 6.32 45.18 4.05
N ASN A 81 7.56 44.73 4.00
CA ASN A 81 8.26 44.37 2.78
C ASN A 81 7.69 43.05 2.23
N LYS A 82 7.11 43.13 1.02
CA LYS A 82 6.49 41.99 0.35
C LYS A 82 7.51 40.95 -0.13
N ASP A 83 8.74 41.37 -0.43
CA ASP A 83 9.78 40.48 -0.95
C ASP A 83 10.30 39.55 0.15
N ILE A 84 10.52 40.07 1.36
CA ILE A 84 10.83 39.22 2.54
C ILE A 84 9.69 38.24 2.80
N ALA A 85 8.43 38.70 2.79
CA ALA A 85 7.29 37.83 3.05
C ALA A 85 7.13 36.74 1.98
N THR A 86 7.52 37.03 0.74
CA THR A 86 7.51 36.05 -0.36
C THR A 86 8.67 35.07 -0.23
N LEU A 87 9.87 35.56 0.06
CA LEU A 87 11.06 34.73 0.28
C LEU A 87 10.87 33.77 1.45
N ASP A 88 10.29 34.24 2.56
CA ASP A 88 9.97 33.42 3.73
C ASP A 88 9.06 32.25 3.38
N LYS A 89 8.00 32.50 2.58
CA LYS A 89 7.12 31.44 2.08
C LYS A 89 7.83 30.49 1.13
N ASP A 90 8.67 31.02 0.23
CA ASP A 90 9.45 30.19 -0.68
C ASP A 90 10.42 29.28 0.10
N LEU A 91 11.00 29.79 1.20
CA LEU A 91 11.85 29.01 2.11
C LEU A 91 11.07 27.90 2.83
N ASP A 92 9.84 28.16 3.26
CA ASP A 92 8.97 27.12 3.85
C ASP A 92 8.66 26.01 2.85
N TYR A 93 8.39 26.37 1.58
CA TYR A 93 8.12 25.38 0.54
C TYR A 93 9.34 24.53 0.21
N ILE A 94 10.50 25.14 0.01
CA ILE A 94 11.73 24.38 -0.33
C ILE A 94 12.18 23.52 0.85
N GLU A 95 12.03 23.99 2.09
CA GLU A 95 12.27 23.16 3.28
C GLU A 95 11.35 21.94 3.29
N GLN A 96 10.06 22.13 3.06
CA GLN A 96 9.09 21.04 3.04
C GLN A 96 9.44 20.00 1.97
N ILE A 97 9.89 20.43 0.78
CA ILE A 97 10.33 19.51 -0.28
C ILE A 97 11.54 18.68 0.18
N TRP A 98 12.55 19.32 0.77
CA TRP A 98 13.74 18.63 1.24
C TRP A 98 13.47 17.70 2.42
N GLN A 99 12.60 18.09 3.35
CA GLN A 99 12.16 17.22 4.44
C GLN A 99 11.43 15.98 3.91
N LEU A 100 10.52 16.15 2.94
CA LEU A 100 9.83 15.02 2.29
C LEU A 100 10.81 14.12 1.53
N THR A 101 11.82 14.71 0.89
CA THR A 101 12.86 13.96 0.17
C THR A 101 13.72 13.16 1.14
N LEU A 102 14.15 13.76 2.25
CA LEU A 102 14.92 13.09 3.30
C LEU A 102 14.13 11.94 3.93
N GLU A 103 12.86 12.17 4.27
CA GLU A 103 11.96 11.13 4.80
C GLU A 103 11.83 9.96 3.80
N TRP A 104 11.67 10.28 2.50
CA TRP A 104 11.58 9.28 1.46
C TRP A 104 12.88 8.48 1.28
N GLU A 105 14.04 9.14 1.27
CA GLU A 105 15.34 8.49 1.17
C GLU A 105 15.60 7.57 2.37
N GLY A 106 15.28 8.02 3.59
CA GLY A 106 15.41 7.17 4.78
C GLY A 106 14.50 5.94 4.76
N ASN A 107 13.26 6.10 4.29
CA ASN A 107 12.34 4.98 4.08
C ASN A 107 12.89 4.00 3.03
N TRP A 108 13.35 4.52 1.89
CA TRP A 108 13.93 3.73 0.81
C TRP A 108 15.17 2.95 1.25
N ASP A 109 16.08 3.59 1.98
CA ASP A 109 17.30 2.97 2.48
C ASP A 109 17.02 1.82 3.46
N SER A 110 15.98 1.96 4.28
CA SER A 110 15.51 0.88 5.15
C SER A 110 14.90 -0.28 4.35
N TRP A 111 14.03 0.03 3.39
CA TRP A 111 13.32 -1.00 2.63
C TRP A 111 14.21 -1.76 1.64
N LYS A 112 15.21 -1.10 1.04
CA LYS A 112 16.05 -1.72 0.00
C LYS A 112 16.93 -2.85 0.52
N VAL A 113 17.39 -2.74 1.78
CA VAL A 113 18.31 -3.69 2.44
C VAL A 113 17.57 -4.66 3.37
N GLY A 114 16.38 -4.30 3.87
CA GLY A 114 15.59 -5.15 4.75
C GLY A 114 15.23 -6.50 4.11
N LYS A 115 15.11 -7.54 4.94
CA LYS A 115 14.68 -8.88 4.49
C LYS A 115 13.33 -8.77 3.82
N PHE A 116 13.21 -9.27 2.59
CA PHE A 116 11.98 -9.11 1.83
C PHE A 116 10.77 -9.65 2.59
N VAL A 117 10.88 -10.82 3.23
CA VAL A 117 9.82 -11.47 4.01
C VAL A 117 9.26 -10.60 5.15
N GLU A 118 10.06 -9.70 5.73
CA GLU A 118 9.66 -8.84 6.86
C GLU A 118 8.99 -7.53 6.40
N LEU A 119 9.16 -7.15 5.13
CA LEU A 119 8.60 -5.91 4.58
C LEU A 119 7.07 -5.84 4.71
N GLN A 120 6.58 -4.68 5.13
CA GLN A 120 5.15 -4.40 5.30
C GLN A 120 4.62 -3.65 4.06
N THR A 121 4.16 -4.40 3.05
CA THR A 121 3.73 -3.83 1.76
C THR A 121 2.63 -2.79 1.89
N SER A 122 1.69 -2.97 2.82
CA SER A 122 0.62 -1.99 3.10
C SER A 122 1.16 -0.67 3.64
N ALA A 123 2.15 -0.71 4.54
CA ALA A 123 2.79 0.48 5.08
C ALA A 123 3.60 1.21 4.00
N MET A 124 4.32 0.47 3.16
CA MET A 124 5.10 1.01 2.04
C MET A 124 4.20 1.67 0.98
N GLU A 125 3.08 1.04 0.63
CA GLU A 125 2.07 1.62 -0.28
C GLU A 125 1.52 2.92 0.30
N ASN A 126 1.12 2.92 1.57
CA ASN A 126 0.58 4.10 2.22
C ASN A 126 1.60 5.25 2.28
N ALA A 127 2.85 4.96 2.62
CA ALA A 127 3.94 5.94 2.67
C ALA A 127 4.21 6.53 1.28
N SER A 128 4.31 5.69 0.24
CA SER A 128 4.57 6.12 -1.14
C SER A 128 3.43 6.95 -1.72
N VAL A 129 2.18 6.53 -1.53
CA VAL A 129 0.99 7.29 -1.93
C VAL A 129 0.94 8.65 -1.21
N THR A 130 1.23 8.68 0.09
CA THR A 130 1.21 9.91 0.89
C THR A 130 2.29 10.88 0.45
N ALA A 131 3.54 10.43 0.31
CA ALA A 131 4.65 11.25 -0.16
C ALA A 131 4.37 11.80 -1.57
N TYR A 132 3.92 10.94 -2.50
CA TYR A 132 3.58 11.36 -3.85
C TYR A 132 2.49 12.43 -3.88
N LYS A 133 1.41 12.28 -3.11
CA LYS A 133 0.33 13.27 -3.04
C LYS A 133 0.83 14.64 -2.57
N LYS A 134 1.68 14.67 -1.54
CA LYS A 134 2.27 15.92 -1.02
C LYS A 134 3.18 16.57 -2.08
N LEU A 135 4.10 15.80 -2.67
CA LEU A 135 5.02 16.30 -3.71
C LEU A 135 4.29 16.74 -4.98
N ALA A 136 3.26 16.01 -5.41
CA ALA A 136 2.44 16.39 -6.57
C ALA A 136 1.64 17.67 -6.34
N LYS A 137 1.17 17.90 -5.11
CA LYS A 137 0.54 19.17 -4.72
C LYS A 137 1.55 20.31 -4.80
N LEU A 138 2.73 20.15 -4.20
CA LEU A 138 3.81 21.14 -4.22
C LEU A 138 4.28 21.46 -5.65
N ALA A 139 4.50 20.43 -6.48
CA ALA A 139 4.84 20.59 -7.88
C ALA A 139 3.81 21.43 -8.67
N ARG A 140 2.52 21.29 -8.34
CA ARG A 140 1.46 22.08 -8.98
C ARG A 140 1.45 23.53 -8.48
N GLU A 141 1.60 23.75 -7.18
CA GLU A 141 1.60 25.08 -6.57
C GLU A 141 2.85 25.89 -6.95
N LEU A 142 3.97 25.22 -7.20
CA LEU A 142 5.28 25.82 -7.47
C LEU A 142 5.70 25.71 -8.93
N LYS A 143 4.76 25.43 -9.84
CA LYS A 143 5.03 25.21 -11.27
C LYS A 143 5.82 26.35 -11.91
N ASP A 144 5.54 27.59 -11.52
CA ASP A 144 6.20 28.78 -12.08
C ASP A 144 7.61 29.02 -11.52
N LYS A 145 7.98 28.34 -10.42
CA LYS A 145 9.30 28.47 -9.77
C LYS A 145 10.36 27.59 -10.44
N ASN A 146 9.94 26.53 -11.13
CA ASN A 146 10.79 25.62 -11.89
C ASN A 146 11.94 25.00 -11.07
N TRP A 147 11.66 24.66 -9.80
CA TRP A 147 12.63 24.00 -8.91
C TRP A 147 12.79 22.53 -9.27
N GLU A 148 13.97 22.13 -9.73
CA GLU A 148 14.25 20.76 -10.19
C GLU A 148 13.94 19.70 -9.11
N ILE A 149 14.32 19.96 -7.86
CA ILE A 149 14.17 19.01 -6.76
C ILE A 149 12.72 18.51 -6.57
N VAL A 150 11.71 19.35 -6.77
CA VAL A 150 10.31 18.92 -6.58
C VAL A 150 9.89 17.87 -7.60
N GLU A 151 10.33 18.03 -8.85
CA GLU A 151 10.01 17.12 -9.95
C GLU A 151 10.80 15.82 -9.81
N VAL A 152 12.09 15.91 -9.45
CA VAL A 152 12.94 14.72 -9.24
C VAL A 152 12.45 13.90 -8.05
N SER A 153 12.18 14.52 -6.89
CA SER A 153 11.66 13.81 -5.72
C SER A 153 10.31 13.17 -6.02
N LYS A 154 9.40 13.89 -6.68
CA LYS A 154 8.10 13.33 -7.12
C LYS A 154 8.31 12.13 -8.06
N GLY A 155 9.22 12.25 -9.03
CA GLY A 155 9.52 11.18 -9.99
C GLY A 155 10.12 9.94 -9.35
N ARG A 156 11.02 10.09 -8.36
CA ARG A 156 11.57 8.97 -7.58
C ARG A 156 10.46 8.21 -6.85
N VAL A 157 9.54 8.92 -6.18
CA VAL A 157 8.40 8.28 -5.51
C VAL A 157 7.46 7.60 -6.52
N ASP A 158 7.17 8.24 -7.66
CA ASP A 158 6.31 7.66 -8.70
C ASP A 158 6.89 6.37 -9.28
N THR A 159 8.21 6.34 -9.51
CA THR A 159 8.91 5.16 -10.02
C THR A 159 8.75 3.99 -9.05
N PHE A 160 8.98 4.21 -7.76
CA PHE A 160 8.77 3.17 -6.76
C PHE A 160 7.30 2.72 -6.69
N LYS A 161 6.34 3.64 -6.72
CA LYS A 161 4.91 3.31 -6.73
C LYS A 161 4.53 2.38 -7.88
N ARG A 162 5.12 2.57 -9.06
CA ARG A 162 4.89 1.69 -10.21
C ARG A 162 5.40 0.26 -9.99
N THR A 163 6.36 0.06 -9.09
CA THR A 163 6.89 -1.27 -8.71
C THR A 163 6.09 -1.95 -7.60
N MET A 164 5.21 -1.23 -6.90
CA MET A 164 4.44 -1.78 -5.78
C MET A 164 3.52 -2.95 -6.12
N PRO A 165 2.85 -3.00 -7.29
CA PRO A 165 2.08 -4.19 -7.69
C PRO A 165 2.94 -5.45 -7.73
N LEU A 166 4.12 -5.37 -8.35
CA LEU A 166 5.07 -6.48 -8.41
C LEU A 166 5.52 -6.92 -7.01
N ILE A 167 5.87 -5.97 -6.13
CA ILE A 167 6.25 -6.27 -4.75
C ILE A 167 5.10 -7.00 -4.03
N THR A 168 3.86 -6.58 -4.26
CA THR A 168 2.66 -7.18 -3.67
C THR A 168 2.43 -8.60 -4.19
N ASP A 169 2.62 -8.83 -5.48
CA ASP A 169 2.51 -10.15 -6.10
C ASP A 169 3.55 -11.13 -5.56
N LEU A 170 4.81 -10.69 -5.45
CA LEU A 170 5.89 -11.47 -4.86
C LEU A 170 5.67 -11.75 -3.36
N LYS A 171 4.90 -10.90 -2.67
CA LYS A 171 4.52 -11.05 -1.25
C LYS A 171 3.26 -11.87 -1.02
N ASN A 172 2.63 -12.37 -2.08
CA ASN A 172 1.41 -13.12 -1.96
C ASN A 172 1.63 -14.40 -1.13
N LYS A 173 0.94 -14.49 0.02
CA LYS A 173 1.04 -15.64 0.95
C LYS A 173 0.47 -16.95 0.38
N ALA A 174 -0.28 -16.87 -0.71
CA ALA A 174 -0.76 -18.05 -1.44
C ALA A 174 0.35 -18.73 -2.25
N MET A 175 1.47 -18.04 -2.49
CA MET A 175 2.64 -18.59 -3.19
C MET A 175 3.20 -19.80 -2.42
N ARG A 176 3.76 -20.74 -3.18
CA ARG A 176 4.34 -22.02 -2.73
C ARG A 176 5.53 -22.32 -3.64
N ASP A 177 6.36 -23.30 -3.27
CA ASP A 177 7.58 -23.65 -4.01
C ASP A 177 7.33 -23.87 -5.51
N ARG A 178 6.21 -24.49 -5.88
CA ARG A 178 5.83 -24.67 -7.30
C ARG A 178 5.70 -23.37 -8.08
N HIS A 179 5.16 -22.32 -7.46
CA HIS A 179 4.99 -21.00 -8.06
C HIS A 179 6.34 -20.27 -8.16
N TRP A 180 7.16 -20.35 -7.11
CA TRP A 180 8.51 -19.81 -7.13
C TRP A 180 9.39 -20.48 -8.17
N ASN A 181 9.25 -21.80 -8.34
CA ASN A 181 9.95 -22.54 -9.39
C ASN A 181 9.53 -22.11 -10.79
N GLN A 182 8.25 -21.81 -11.02
CA GLN A 182 7.78 -21.23 -12.29
C GLN A 182 8.48 -19.89 -12.58
N ILE A 183 8.53 -18.99 -11.59
CA ILE A 183 9.21 -17.69 -11.72
C ILE A 183 10.71 -17.87 -11.97
N LYS A 184 11.40 -18.74 -11.22
CA LYS A 184 12.83 -19.04 -11.41
C LYS A 184 13.14 -19.56 -12.81
N ASN A 185 12.28 -20.45 -13.32
CA ASN A 185 12.40 -21.01 -14.66
C ASN A 185 12.17 -19.93 -15.73
N GLU A 186 11.12 -19.11 -15.61
CA GLU A 186 10.84 -18.05 -16.59
C GLU A 186 11.97 -17.01 -16.64
N MET A 187 12.46 -16.61 -15.46
CA MET A 187 13.54 -15.64 -15.35
C MET A 187 14.92 -16.22 -15.71
N GLN A 188 15.04 -17.55 -15.82
CA GLN A 188 16.32 -18.26 -15.95
C GLN A 188 17.33 -17.86 -14.85
N LYS A 189 16.83 -17.64 -13.63
CA LYS A 189 17.62 -17.19 -12.48
C LYS A 189 17.36 -18.06 -11.27
N GLN A 190 18.43 -18.41 -10.57
CA GLN A 190 18.36 -19.11 -9.30
C GLN A 190 18.40 -18.12 -8.14
N PHE A 191 17.42 -18.24 -7.25
CA PHE A 191 17.35 -17.47 -6.02
C PHE A 191 16.57 -18.23 -4.95
N GLU A 192 16.77 -17.85 -3.71
CA GLU A 192 16.06 -18.41 -2.54
C GLU A 192 15.24 -17.28 -1.92
N GLU A 193 13.93 -17.34 -2.12
CA GLU A 193 12.95 -16.32 -1.72
C GLU A 193 12.78 -16.17 -0.20
N THR A 194 13.19 -17.18 0.56
CA THR A 194 13.19 -17.21 2.03
C THR A 194 14.51 -16.76 2.64
N SER A 195 15.55 -16.61 1.82
CA SER A 195 16.88 -16.21 2.27
C SER A 195 16.90 -14.74 2.71
N GLU A 196 17.78 -14.41 3.64
CA GLU A 196 18.02 -13.04 4.08
C GLU A 196 18.56 -12.16 2.94
N ASP A 197 19.23 -12.78 1.96
CA ASP A 197 19.77 -12.08 0.81
C ASP A 197 18.70 -11.74 -0.25
N PHE A 198 17.46 -12.22 -0.08
CA PHE A 198 16.34 -11.83 -0.92
C PHE A 198 15.81 -10.49 -0.41
N THR A 199 16.33 -9.41 -0.98
CA THR A 199 16.00 -8.01 -0.65
C THR A 199 15.36 -7.30 -1.85
N LEU A 200 14.75 -6.13 -1.64
CA LEU A 200 14.23 -5.33 -2.75
C LEU A 200 15.33 -4.89 -3.71
N GLU A 201 16.51 -4.56 -3.21
CA GLU A 201 17.66 -4.24 -4.05
C GLU A 201 18.02 -5.43 -4.96
N ARG A 202 17.99 -6.65 -4.44
CA ARG A 202 18.24 -7.85 -5.25
C ARG A 202 17.14 -8.09 -6.28
N ILE A 203 15.88 -7.86 -5.93
CA ILE A 203 14.74 -7.94 -6.86
C ILE A 203 14.92 -6.94 -8.02
N ILE A 204 15.36 -5.72 -7.73
CA ILE A 204 15.64 -4.71 -8.76
C ILE A 204 16.83 -5.13 -9.62
N ASN A 205 17.94 -5.57 -9.02
CA ASN A 205 19.13 -6.02 -9.74
C ASN A 205 18.86 -7.26 -10.61
N PHE A 206 17.91 -8.10 -10.21
CA PHE A 206 17.47 -9.24 -11.01
C PHE A 206 16.46 -8.87 -12.09
N GLY A 207 15.99 -7.63 -12.15
CA GLY A 207 15.11 -7.17 -13.22
C GLY A 207 13.75 -7.86 -13.21
N PHE A 208 13.19 -8.13 -12.02
CA PHE A 208 11.85 -8.73 -11.89
C PHE A 208 10.76 -7.89 -12.56
N ASP A 209 10.97 -6.58 -12.74
CA ASP A 209 10.08 -5.66 -13.44
C ASP A 209 9.81 -6.08 -14.89
N GLN A 210 10.78 -6.71 -15.55
CA GLN A 210 10.64 -7.24 -16.91
C GLN A 210 9.67 -8.43 -17.00
N TYR A 211 9.43 -9.09 -15.86
CA TYR A 211 8.57 -10.27 -15.74
C TYR A 211 7.31 -9.97 -14.93
N ALA A 212 6.98 -8.69 -14.70
CA ALA A 212 5.91 -8.30 -13.79
C ALA A 212 4.54 -8.87 -14.19
N GLU A 213 4.21 -8.91 -15.48
CA GLU A 213 2.95 -9.50 -15.97
C GLU A 213 2.89 -11.01 -15.68
N TYR A 214 3.97 -11.74 -15.96
CA TYR A 214 4.03 -13.18 -15.68
C TYR A 214 3.94 -13.48 -14.18
N ILE A 215 4.67 -12.72 -13.36
CA ILE A 215 4.63 -12.86 -11.90
C ILE A 215 3.23 -12.57 -11.37
N ASN A 216 2.53 -11.58 -11.93
CA ASN A 216 1.14 -11.29 -11.60
C ASN A 216 0.22 -12.48 -11.94
N GLU A 217 0.38 -13.10 -13.10
CA GLU A 217 -0.39 -14.28 -13.48
C GLU A 217 -0.16 -15.45 -12.52
N VAL A 218 1.10 -15.73 -12.17
CA VAL A 218 1.47 -16.79 -11.22
C VAL A 218 0.92 -16.49 -9.82
N SER A 219 1.07 -15.26 -9.34
CA SER A 219 0.50 -14.79 -8.06
C SER A 219 -1.03 -14.92 -8.04
N SER A 220 -1.71 -14.51 -9.12
CA SER A 220 -3.17 -14.64 -9.26
C SER A 220 -3.62 -16.10 -9.26
N ALA A 221 -2.87 -16.98 -9.95
CA ALA A 221 -3.11 -18.41 -9.94
C ALA A 221 -2.98 -18.98 -8.53
N ALA A 222 -1.92 -18.61 -7.80
CA ALA A 222 -1.70 -19.04 -6.42
C ALA A 222 -2.87 -18.67 -5.50
N THR A 223 -3.40 -17.45 -5.61
CA THR A 223 -4.59 -17.03 -4.82
C THR A 223 -5.81 -17.88 -5.11
N LYS A 224 -6.04 -18.26 -6.38
CA LYS A 224 -7.18 -19.10 -6.78
C LYS A 224 -6.98 -20.55 -6.34
N GLU A 225 -5.75 -21.05 -6.37
CA GLU A 225 -5.36 -22.34 -5.81
C GLU A 225 -5.62 -22.40 -4.30
N LEU A 226 -5.24 -21.35 -3.56
CA LEU A 226 -5.53 -21.26 -2.12
C LEU A 226 -7.03 -21.25 -1.82
N ALA A 227 -7.85 -20.65 -2.69
CA ALA A 227 -9.29 -20.70 -2.54
C ALA A 227 -9.83 -22.14 -2.68
N ILE A 228 -9.30 -22.93 -3.61
CA ILE A 228 -9.62 -24.36 -3.76
C ILE A 228 -9.19 -25.13 -2.51
N GLU A 229 -7.96 -24.92 -2.03
CA GLU A 229 -7.42 -25.53 -0.81
C GLU A 229 -8.32 -25.28 0.40
N ASN A 230 -8.74 -24.03 0.60
CA ASN A 230 -9.62 -23.66 1.71
C ASN A 230 -11.03 -24.26 1.57
N SER A 231 -11.59 -24.31 0.36
CA SER A 231 -12.91 -24.91 0.16
C SER A 231 -12.90 -26.43 0.37
N LEU A 232 -11.86 -27.13 -0.10
CA LEU A 232 -11.67 -28.55 0.18
C LEU A 232 -11.55 -28.83 1.68
N LYS A 233 -10.79 -27.99 2.39
CA LYS A 233 -10.69 -28.07 3.83
C LYS A 233 -12.04 -27.84 4.52
N ALA A 234 -12.80 -26.83 4.09
CA ALA A 234 -14.13 -26.57 4.64
C ALA A 234 -15.10 -27.74 4.42
N ILE A 235 -15.05 -28.38 3.25
CA ILE A 235 -15.80 -29.62 2.98
C ILE A 235 -15.37 -30.71 3.96
N SER A 236 -14.06 -30.95 4.07
CA SER A 236 -13.52 -31.96 5.00
C SER A 236 -13.99 -31.73 6.44
N ASP A 237 -13.81 -30.51 6.94
CA ASP A 237 -14.18 -30.14 8.31
C ASP A 237 -15.70 -30.27 8.53
N ALA A 238 -16.53 -29.94 7.55
CA ALA A 238 -17.98 -30.09 7.64
C ALA A 238 -18.42 -31.56 7.74
N TRP A 239 -17.80 -32.44 6.94
CA TRP A 239 -18.13 -33.87 6.92
C TRP A 239 -17.59 -34.65 8.12
N GLU A 240 -16.69 -34.07 8.92
CA GLU A 240 -16.27 -34.65 10.21
C GLU A 240 -17.33 -34.50 11.31
N ILE A 241 -18.18 -33.47 11.22
CA ILE A 241 -19.11 -33.09 12.30
C ILE A 241 -20.58 -33.26 11.96
N ILE A 242 -20.92 -33.52 10.70
CA ILE A 242 -22.31 -33.59 10.26
C ILE A 242 -23.04 -34.76 10.93
N GLU A 243 -24.14 -34.44 11.63
CA GLU A 243 -25.04 -35.46 12.17
C GLU A 243 -26.03 -35.91 11.09
N LEU A 244 -26.48 -37.17 11.16
CA LEU A 244 -27.43 -37.75 10.21
C LEU A 244 -28.87 -37.24 10.46
N ASP A 245 -29.10 -35.94 10.27
CA ASP A 245 -30.43 -35.39 10.01
C ASP A 245 -30.65 -35.34 8.49
N HIS A 246 -31.69 -36.05 8.03
CA HIS A 246 -32.01 -36.20 6.61
C HIS A 246 -31.99 -34.85 5.87
N ARG A 247 -32.63 -33.80 6.39
CA ARG A 247 -32.73 -32.53 5.64
C ARG A 247 -31.39 -31.81 5.51
N GLU A 248 -30.61 -31.78 6.58
CA GLU A 248 -29.33 -31.07 6.61
C GLU A 248 -28.27 -31.79 5.78
N VAL A 249 -28.26 -33.13 5.80
CA VAL A 249 -27.34 -33.95 5.00
C VAL A 249 -27.60 -33.79 3.50
N PHE A 250 -28.86 -33.79 3.05
CA PHE A 250 -29.17 -33.60 1.62
C PHE A 250 -28.74 -32.22 1.11
N GLN A 251 -29.04 -31.16 1.88
CA GLN A 251 -28.63 -29.82 1.50
C GLN A 251 -27.09 -29.70 1.42
N ALA A 252 -26.37 -30.25 2.40
CA ALA A 252 -24.92 -30.26 2.40
C ALA A 252 -24.33 -31.07 1.23
N LEU A 253 -24.94 -32.20 0.86
CA LEU A 253 -24.51 -32.99 -0.31
C LEU A 253 -24.66 -32.21 -1.60
N GLU A 254 -25.83 -31.63 -1.86
CA GLU A 254 -26.10 -30.86 -3.07
C GLU A 254 -25.14 -29.67 -3.18
N ASP A 255 -25.00 -28.89 -2.10
CA ASP A 255 -24.13 -27.70 -2.09
C ASP A 255 -22.66 -28.07 -2.31
N HIS A 256 -22.15 -29.08 -1.59
CA HIS A 256 -20.75 -29.48 -1.72
C HIS A 256 -20.46 -30.17 -3.05
N GLN A 257 -21.41 -30.91 -3.65
CA GLN A 257 -21.26 -31.45 -5.00
C GLN A 257 -21.15 -30.35 -6.06
N VAL A 258 -21.98 -29.30 -5.97
CA VAL A 258 -21.90 -28.15 -6.88
C VAL A 258 -20.56 -27.42 -6.70
N GLN A 259 -20.09 -27.24 -5.46
CA GLN A 259 -18.79 -26.64 -5.18
C GLN A 259 -17.64 -27.46 -5.78
N LEU A 260 -17.62 -28.78 -5.57
CA LEU A 260 -16.59 -29.67 -6.13
C LEU A 260 -16.60 -29.67 -7.66
N SER A 261 -17.77 -29.72 -8.29
CA SER A 261 -17.91 -29.61 -9.74
C SER A 261 -17.35 -28.28 -10.27
N THR A 262 -17.62 -27.18 -9.56
CA THR A 262 -17.08 -25.86 -9.89
C THR A 262 -15.54 -25.82 -9.74
N MET A 263 -15.00 -26.40 -8.66
CA MET A 263 -13.54 -26.52 -8.47
C MET A 263 -12.92 -27.34 -9.58
N LYS A 264 -13.51 -28.48 -9.94
CA LYS A 264 -13.03 -29.38 -11.00
C LYS A 264 -13.02 -28.73 -12.38
N ALA A 265 -14.01 -27.88 -12.67
CA ALA A 265 -14.05 -27.10 -13.91
C ALA A 265 -13.01 -25.96 -13.95
N SER A 266 -12.41 -25.61 -12.80
CA SER A 266 -11.40 -24.55 -12.72
C SER A 266 -10.07 -25.00 -13.31
N ARG A 267 -9.46 -24.16 -14.16
CA ARG A 267 -8.09 -24.38 -14.65
C ARG A 267 -7.02 -24.41 -13.56
N PHE A 268 -7.33 -23.91 -12.36
CA PHE A 268 -6.43 -23.86 -11.21
C PHE A 268 -6.50 -25.13 -10.33
N VAL A 269 -7.31 -26.13 -10.73
CA VAL A 269 -7.50 -27.35 -9.93
C VAL A 269 -6.33 -28.32 -9.97
N LYS A 270 -5.40 -28.16 -10.93
CA LYS A 270 -4.37 -29.17 -11.25
C LYS A 270 -3.58 -29.70 -10.03
N ALA A 271 -3.28 -28.85 -9.06
CA ALA A 271 -2.57 -29.27 -7.84
C ALA A 271 -3.44 -30.09 -6.86
N PHE A 272 -4.77 -29.99 -6.96
CA PHE A 272 -5.77 -30.58 -6.08
C PHE A 272 -6.68 -31.59 -6.77
N GLU A 273 -6.45 -31.89 -8.06
CA GLU A 273 -7.33 -32.73 -8.89
C GLU A 273 -7.63 -34.09 -8.24
N VAL A 274 -6.62 -34.74 -7.68
CA VAL A 274 -6.75 -36.03 -6.98
C VAL A 274 -7.66 -35.90 -5.75
N GLU A 275 -7.56 -34.80 -5.01
CA GLU A 275 -8.34 -34.58 -3.79
C GLU A 275 -9.78 -34.18 -4.10
N VAL A 276 -9.99 -33.30 -5.10
CA VAL A 276 -11.32 -32.94 -5.61
C VAL A 276 -12.05 -34.18 -6.12
N ASP A 277 -11.38 -35.01 -6.93
CA ASP A 277 -11.96 -36.25 -7.45
C ASP A 277 -12.32 -37.24 -6.34
N LYS A 278 -11.48 -37.34 -5.31
CA LYS A 278 -11.76 -38.18 -4.14
C LYS A 278 -13.03 -37.73 -3.44
N TRP A 279 -13.12 -36.44 -3.11
CA TRP A 279 -14.30 -35.88 -2.44
C TRP A 279 -15.56 -36.01 -3.29
N GLU A 280 -15.48 -35.72 -4.60
CA GLU A 280 -16.62 -35.84 -5.51
C GLU A 280 -17.17 -37.28 -5.51
N ARG A 281 -16.29 -38.28 -5.61
CA ARG A 281 -16.69 -39.70 -5.53
C ARG A 281 -17.25 -40.07 -4.17
N THR A 282 -16.62 -39.62 -3.08
CA THR A 282 -17.08 -39.91 -1.72
C THR A 282 -18.47 -39.33 -1.47
N LEU A 283 -18.71 -38.06 -1.80
CA LEU A 283 -20.02 -37.43 -1.58
C LEU A 283 -21.10 -38.02 -2.50
N SER A 284 -20.76 -38.37 -3.74
CA SER A 284 -21.69 -39.07 -4.63
C SER A 284 -22.11 -40.42 -4.08
N HIS A 285 -21.15 -41.18 -3.51
CA HIS A 285 -21.46 -42.46 -2.88
C HIS A 285 -22.31 -42.31 -1.61
N ILE A 286 -22.04 -41.30 -0.78
CA ILE A 286 -22.87 -40.99 0.38
C ILE A 286 -24.30 -40.66 -0.06
N LEU A 287 -24.48 -39.84 -1.09
CA LEU A 287 -25.79 -39.50 -1.64
C LEU A 287 -26.57 -40.76 -2.05
N GLU A 288 -25.96 -41.65 -2.84
CA GLU A 288 -26.58 -42.92 -3.25
C GLU A 288 -27.01 -43.76 -2.04
N VAL A 289 -26.16 -43.88 -1.01
CA VAL A 289 -26.47 -44.65 0.20
C VAL A 289 -27.63 -44.03 0.97
N VAL A 290 -27.66 -42.70 1.13
CA VAL A 290 -28.74 -42.00 1.85
C VAL A 290 -30.06 -42.12 1.10
N GLU A 291 -30.08 -42.03 -0.23
CA GLU A 291 -31.27 -42.24 -1.05
C GLU A 291 -31.82 -43.67 -0.94
N MET A 292 -30.93 -44.68 -0.91
CA MET A 292 -31.34 -46.07 -0.68
C MET A 292 -31.93 -46.25 0.72
N LEU A 293 -31.31 -45.69 1.76
CA LEU A 293 -31.80 -45.74 3.13
C LEU A 293 -33.21 -45.12 3.25
N LEU A 294 -33.43 -43.96 2.63
CA LEU A 294 -34.76 -43.33 2.60
C LEU A 294 -35.80 -44.18 1.87
N THR A 295 -35.40 -44.86 0.79
CA THR A 295 -36.28 -45.75 0.04
C THR A 295 -36.73 -46.93 0.91
N VAL A 296 -35.77 -47.57 1.60
CA VAL A 296 -36.04 -48.67 2.54
C VAL A 296 -36.90 -48.20 3.70
N GLN A 297 -36.59 -47.05 4.29
CA GLN A 297 -37.36 -46.46 5.38
C GLN A 297 -38.81 -46.19 4.96
N ARG A 298 -39.04 -45.65 3.75
CA ARG A 298 -40.38 -45.39 3.21
C ARG A 298 -41.16 -46.68 2.99
N GLN A 299 -40.54 -47.70 2.42
CA GLN A 299 -41.16 -49.02 2.23
C GLN A 299 -41.47 -49.67 3.58
N TRP A 300 -40.56 -49.60 4.53
CA TRP A 300 -40.75 -50.14 5.88
C TRP A 300 -41.90 -49.45 6.61
N MET A 301 -41.99 -48.12 6.61
CA MET A 301 -43.11 -47.40 7.19
C MET A 301 -44.45 -47.74 6.53
N TYR A 302 -44.46 -47.98 5.21
CA TYR A 302 -45.66 -48.41 4.50
C TYR A 302 -46.09 -49.82 4.94
N LEU A 303 -45.15 -50.77 5.02
CA LEU A 303 -45.42 -52.12 5.50
C LEU A 303 -45.83 -52.15 6.96
N GLU A 304 -45.20 -51.34 7.82
CA GLU A 304 -45.55 -51.22 9.24
C GLU A 304 -47.02 -50.79 9.39
N ASN A 305 -47.47 -49.80 8.62
CA ASN A 305 -48.87 -49.37 8.61
C ASN A 305 -49.84 -50.48 8.17
N ILE A 306 -49.45 -51.33 7.21
CA ILE A 306 -50.27 -52.47 6.77
C ILE A 306 -50.31 -53.55 7.85
N PHE A 307 -49.15 -53.91 8.40
CA PHE A 307 -49.03 -54.96 9.39
C PHE A 307 -49.49 -54.52 10.78
N LEU A 308 -49.77 -53.25 11.05
CA LEU A 308 -50.43 -52.81 12.28
C LEU A 308 -51.86 -53.37 12.42
N GLY A 309 -52.52 -53.77 11.32
CA GLY A 309 -53.84 -54.42 11.36
C GLY A 309 -53.78 -55.89 11.78
N GLU A 310 -54.52 -56.27 12.84
CA GLU A 310 -54.56 -57.65 13.36
C GLU A 310 -55.02 -58.69 12.32
N ASP A 311 -55.93 -58.31 11.42
CA ASP A 311 -56.48 -59.24 10.42
C ASP A 311 -55.43 -59.67 9.40
N ILE A 312 -54.57 -58.74 8.96
CA ILE A 312 -53.50 -59.03 8.00
C ILE A 312 -52.41 -59.88 8.66
N ARG A 313 -52.07 -59.59 9.93
CA ARG A 313 -51.12 -60.41 10.69
C ARG A 313 -51.55 -61.87 10.84
N LYS A 314 -52.85 -62.13 11.01
CA LYS A 314 -53.41 -63.49 11.11
C LYS A 314 -53.40 -64.22 9.76
N GLN A 315 -53.54 -63.51 8.65
CA GLN A 315 -53.57 -64.10 7.30
C GLN A 315 -52.17 -64.37 6.73
N LEU A 316 -51.16 -63.58 7.10
CA LEU A 316 -49.78 -63.71 6.58
C LEU A 316 -48.74 -63.92 7.70
N PRO A 317 -48.87 -64.94 8.57
CA PRO A 317 -48.05 -65.07 9.78
C PRO A 317 -46.55 -65.31 9.51
N LYS A 318 -46.15 -65.69 8.28
CA LYS A 318 -44.74 -65.87 7.89
C LYS A 318 -44.03 -64.57 7.47
N GLU A 319 -44.78 -63.52 7.16
CA GLU A 319 -44.22 -62.25 6.65
C GLU A 319 -44.19 -61.13 7.71
N VAL A 320 -44.74 -61.39 8.90
CA VAL A 320 -44.81 -60.43 10.02
C VAL A 320 -43.55 -60.46 10.92
N GLY A 321 -42.62 -61.39 10.65
CA GLY A 321 -41.48 -61.71 11.52
C GLY A 321 -40.13 -61.31 10.93
#